data_AF-A0A1G7TB14-F1
#
_entry.id   AF-A0A1G7TB14-F1
#
_cell.length_a   1.000
_cell.length_b   1.000
_cell.length_c   1.000
_cell.angle_alpha   90.00
_cell.angle_beta   90.00
_cell.angle_gamma   90.00
#
_symmetry.space_group_name_H-M   'P 1'
#
loop_
_entity.id
_entity.type
_entity.pdbx_description
1 polymer ?
#
loop_
_entity_poly.entity_id
_entity_poly.type
_entity_poly.pdbx_seq_one_letter_code
_entity_poly.pdbx_strand_id
1 'polypeptide(L)'
;MNRAEKIISIAKSYIGIKEKTGNKGFWNAAFEKLMIAVGWYVGAAWCAFFTKNAYLQAYSDNKAFVAVIKNCFTGGAVDTFNRVKANGTFATGSTPKNGAIVVFRMGNTSRGHHGIVVNSAYATNTMQTVEGNTNSAGSREGDTVAIKLRTITRDFKADGLNVVGYIYPFEV
;
A
#
# COMPACT_ATOMS: atom_id res chain seq x y z
N MET A 1 1.50 -21.40 1.96
CA MET A 1 1.94 -19.98 1.98
C MET A 1 0.97 -19.23 2.86
N ASN A 2 1.48 -18.55 3.90
CA ASN A 2 0.64 -17.72 4.78
C ASN A 2 0.20 -16.44 4.04
N ARG A 3 -0.72 -15.67 4.62
CA ARG A 3 -1.26 -14.45 3.98
C ARG A 3 -0.19 -13.41 3.79
N ALA A 4 0.69 -13.23 4.77
CA ALA A 4 1.81 -12.30 4.64
C ALA A 4 2.69 -12.60 3.40
N GLU A 5 3.11 -13.85 3.23
CA GLU A 5 3.91 -14.31 2.09
C GLU A 5 3.15 -14.15 0.77
N LYS A 6 1.85 -14.48 0.75
CA LYS A 6 1.01 -14.34 -0.45
C LYS A 6 0.89 -12.88 -0.88
N ILE A 7 0.64 -11.97 0.05
CA ILE A 7 0.60 -10.52 -0.19
C ILE A 7 1.93 -10.02 -0.75
N ILE A 8 3.05 -10.44 -0.15
CA ILE A 8 4.40 -10.05 -0.60
C ILE A 8 4.66 -10.57 -2.02
N SER A 9 4.32 -11.83 -2.29
CA SER A 9 4.49 -12.44 -3.62
C SER A 9 3.70 -11.69 -4.69
N ILE A 10 2.44 -11.36 -4.40
CA ILE A 10 1.57 -10.59 -5.31
C ILE A 10 2.12 -9.17 -5.51
N ALA A 11 2.54 -8.49 -4.45
CA ALA A 11 3.10 -7.15 -4.58
C ALA A 11 4.37 -7.16 -5.45
N LYS A 12 5.27 -8.13 -5.23
CA LYS A 12 6.51 -8.28 -6.00
C LYS A 12 6.27 -8.61 -7.47
N SER A 13 5.22 -9.35 -7.82
CA SER A 13 4.93 -9.69 -9.23
C SER A 13 4.56 -8.48 -10.09
N TYR A 14 4.24 -7.34 -9.48
CA TYR A 14 3.95 -6.09 -10.18
C TYR A 14 5.13 -5.13 -10.30
N ILE A 15 6.30 -5.47 -9.74
CA ILE A 15 7.48 -4.60 -9.84
C ILE A 15 7.80 -4.32 -11.31
N GLY A 16 8.04 -3.04 -11.63
CA GLY A 16 8.35 -2.58 -12.98
C GLY A 16 7.13 -2.23 -13.83
N ILE A 17 5.90 -2.43 -13.34
CA ILE A 17 4.71 -1.85 -13.98
C ILE A 17 4.88 -0.33 -14.05
N LYS A 18 4.60 0.24 -15.24
CA LYS A 18 4.69 1.67 -15.51
C LYS A 18 3.34 2.29 -15.82
N GLU A 19 3.10 3.43 -15.19
CA GLU A 19 2.01 4.35 -15.40
C GLU A 19 2.26 5.19 -16.68
N LYS A 20 1.18 5.60 -17.34
CA LYS A 20 1.19 6.72 -18.28
C LYS A 20 1.16 8.01 -17.44
N THR A 21 2.24 8.79 -17.50
CA THR A 21 2.48 9.97 -16.66
C THR A 21 1.24 10.83 -16.41
N GLY A 22 1.01 11.17 -15.13
CA GLY A 22 -0.04 12.10 -14.71
C GLY A 22 -1.35 11.40 -14.33
N ASN A 23 -1.25 10.20 -13.78
CA ASN A 23 -2.32 9.29 -13.41
C ASN A 23 -3.26 8.97 -14.58
N LYS A 24 -2.70 8.84 -15.79
CA LYS A 24 -3.46 8.66 -17.04
C LYS A 24 -3.66 7.20 -17.45
N GLY A 25 -3.42 6.27 -16.52
CA GLY A 25 -3.52 4.83 -16.75
C GLY A 25 -2.17 4.16 -16.75
N PHE A 26 -2.08 2.98 -17.37
CA PHE A 26 -0.89 2.13 -17.35
C PHE A 26 -0.55 1.65 -18.75
N TRP A 27 0.74 1.40 -19.00
CA TRP A 27 1.19 0.79 -20.26
C TRP A 27 0.80 -0.69 -20.34
N ASN A 28 0.56 -1.33 -19.19
CA ASN A 28 0.07 -2.69 -19.13
C ASN A 28 -1.47 -2.69 -19.05
N ALA A 29 -2.14 -3.11 -20.13
CA ALA A 29 -3.60 -3.12 -20.23
C ALA A 29 -4.27 -4.07 -19.21
N ALA A 30 -3.65 -5.21 -18.91
CA ALA A 30 -4.19 -6.15 -17.92
C ALA A 30 -4.15 -5.55 -16.52
N PHE A 31 -3.06 -4.86 -16.17
CA PHE A 31 -2.93 -4.13 -14.91
C PHE A 31 -3.91 -2.96 -14.83
N GLU A 32 -4.08 -2.19 -15.91
CA GLU A 32 -5.06 -1.09 -15.96
C GLU A 32 -6.49 -1.60 -15.70
N LYS A 33 -6.90 -2.67 -16.39
CA LYS A 33 -8.22 -3.30 -16.16
C LYS A 33 -8.39 -3.76 -14.71
N LEU A 34 -7.35 -4.33 -14.13
CA LEU A 34 -7.35 -4.78 -12.74
C LEU A 34 -7.41 -3.60 -11.75
N MET A 35 -6.69 -2.51 -12.00
CA MET A 35 -6.75 -1.31 -11.17
C MET A 35 -8.13 -0.66 -11.21
N ILE A 36 -8.74 -0.57 -12.40
CA ILE A 36 -10.13 -0.11 -12.57
C ILE A 36 -11.09 -1.02 -11.77
N ALA A 37 -10.91 -2.34 -11.84
CA ALA A 37 -11.76 -3.29 -11.11
C ALA A 37 -11.67 -3.16 -9.57
N VAL A 38 -10.56 -2.66 -9.02
CA VAL A 38 -10.44 -2.36 -7.58
C VAL A 38 -10.89 -0.95 -7.19
N GLY A 39 -11.37 -0.18 -8.17
CA GLY A 39 -11.99 1.14 -8.01
C GLY A 39 -11.08 2.33 -8.34
N TRP A 40 -9.92 2.11 -8.97
CA TRP A 40 -9.09 3.21 -9.45
C TRP A 40 -9.75 3.92 -10.62
N TYR A 41 -9.54 5.24 -10.72
CA TYR A 41 -10.04 6.08 -11.80
C TYR A 41 -8.94 7.05 -12.27
N VAL A 42 -9.05 7.50 -13.53
CA VAL A 42 -8.08 8.40 -14.15
C VAL A 42 -7.94 9.69 -13.33
N GLY A 43 -6.70 10.10 -13.10
CA GLY A 43 -6.36 11.27 -12.28
C GLY A 43 -6.12 10.97 -10.79
N ALA A 44 -6.53 9.79 -10.30
CA ALA A 44 -6.29 9.41 -8.91
C ALA A 44 -4.87 8.90 -8.69
N ALA A 45 -4.24 9.32 -7.59
CA ALA A 45 -3.05 8.63 -7.06
C ALA A 45 -3.38 7.15 -6.79
N TRP A 46 -2.45 6.24 -7.08
CA TRP A 46 -2.76 4.81 -7.17
C TRP A 46 -2.05 3.91 -6.16
N CYS A 47 -1.27 4.48 -5.23
CA CYS A 47 -0.57 3.72 -4.19
C CYS A 47 -1.52 2.91 -3.28
N ALA A 48 -2.62 3.52 -2.82
CA ALA A 48 -3.60 2.85 -1.98
C ALA A 48 -4.36 1.75 -2.74
N PHE A 49 -4.78 2.03 -3.97
CA PHE A 49 -5.42 1.06 -4.87
C PHE A 49 -4.50 -0.13 -5.17
N PHE A 50 -3.20 0.10 -5.34
CA PHE A 50 -2.22 -0.97 -5.51
C PHE A 50 -2.18 -1.91 -4.30
N THR A 51 -2.08 -1.36 -3.09
CA THR A 51 -2.09 -2.19 -1.86
C THR A 51 -3.43 -2.89 -1.63
N LYS A 52 -4.56 -2.24 -1.97
CA LYS A 52 -5.89 -2.85 -1.98
C LYS A 52 -5.96 -4.04 -2.92
N ASN A 53 -5.41 -3.90 -4.14
CA ASN A 53 -5.35 -4.99 -5.10
C ASN A 53 -4.53 -6.18 -4.57
N ALA A 54 -3.36 -5.93 -3.97
CA ALA A 54 -2.56 -7.00 -3.37
C ALA A 54 -3.32 -7.75 -2.28
N TYR A 55 -4.05 -7.04 -1.42
CA TYR A 55 -4.91 -7.65 -0.40
C TYR A 55 -6.10 -8.39 -1.02
N LEU A 56 -6.82 -7.81 -1.99
CA LEU A 56 -7.97 -8.49 -2.62
C LEU A 56 -7.59 -9.82 -3.26
N GLN A 57 -6.44 -9.88 -3.93
CA GLN A 57 -5.94 -11.13 -4.50
C GLN A 57 -5.44 -12.09 -3.42
N ALA A 58 -4.79 -11.58 -2.38
CA ALA A 58 -4.32 -12.41 -1.29
C ALA A 58 -5.48 -13.09 -0.56
N TYR A 59 -6.62 -12.44 -0.38
CA TYR A 59 -7.79 -12.97 0.34
C TYR A 59 -8.95 -13.44 -0.57
N SER A 60 -8.71 -13.65 -1.87
CA SER A 60 -9.78 -13.94 -2.85
C SER A 60 -10.65 -15.18 -2.53
N ASP A 61 -10.12 -16.11 -1.75
CA ASP A 61 -10.74 -17.33 -1.24
C ASP A 61 -11.57 -17.11 0.04
N ASN A 62 -11.52 -15.94 0.66
CA ASN A 62 -12.30 -15.62 1.87
C ASN A 62 -13.25 -14.43 1.62
N LYS A 63 -14.53 -14.74 1.42
CA LYS A 63 -15.58 -13.75 1.09
C LYS A 63 -15.75 -12.66 2.15
N ALA A 64 -15.61 -12.98 3.44
CA ALA A 64 -15.76 -12.01 4.52
C ALA A 64 -14.65 -10.96 4.48
N PHE A 65 -13.40 -11.40 4.33
CA PHE A 65 -12.25 -10.51 4.19
C PHE A 65 -12.31 -9.71 2.89
N VAL A 66 -12.73 -10.31 1.77
CA VAL A 66 -12.95 -9.58 0.50
C VAL A 66 -13.97 -8.45 0.68
N ALA A 67 -15.08 -8.69 1.40
CA ALA A 67 -16.08 -7.66 1.66
C ALA A 67 -15.50 -6.49 2.48
N VAL A 68 -14.74 -6.80 3.54
CA VAL A 68 -14.06 -5.77 4.35
C VAL A 68 -13.05 -4.98 3.51
N ILE A 69 -12.22 -5.64 2.70
CA ILE A 69 -11.24 -4.95 1.86
C ILE A 69 -11.95 -4.03 0.85
N LYS A 70 -13.04 -4.49 0.22
CA LYS A 70 -13.81 -3.65 -0.72
C LYS A 70 -14.38 -2.40 -0.06
N ASN A 71 -14.85 -2.50 1.18
CA ASN A 71 -15.53 -1.42 1.90
C ASN A 71 -14.58 -0.46 2.63
N CYS A 72 -13.50 -0.98 3.23
CA CYS A 72 -12.61 -0.22 4.09
C CYS A 72 -11.36 0.30 3.37
N PHE A 73 -10.91 -0.35 2.29
CA PHE A 73 -9.69 0.04 1.58
C PHE A 73 -10.09 0.95 0.42
N THR A 74 -9.81 2.25 0.56
CA THR A 74 -10.20 3.31 -0.37
C THR A 74 -8.99 3.82 -1.16
N GLY A 75 -9.20 4.82 -2.02
CA GLY A 75 -8.10 5.51 -2.70
C GLY A 75 -7.26 6.40 -1.77
N GLY A 76 -7.75 6.69 -0.57
CA GLY A 76 -7.04 7.51 0.42
C GLY A 76 -6.29 6.65 1.43
N ALA A 77 -4.99 6.86 1.57
CA ALA A 77 -4.16 6.10 2.51
C ALA A 77 -4.59 6.27 3.98
N VAL A 78 -4.72 7.53 4.42
CA VAL A 78 -5.13 7.84 5.81
C VAL A 78 -6.59 7.45 6.07
N ASP A 79 -7.47 7.64 5.09
CA ASP A 79 -8.88 7.22 5.18
C ASP A 79 -9.01 5.69 5.30
N THR A 80 -8.23 4.93 4.51
CA THR A 80 -8.15 3.47 4.61
C THR A 80 -7.75 3.05 6.02
N PHE A 81 -6.69 3.64 6.58
CA PHE A 81 -6.25 3.31 7.94
C PHE A 81 -7.34 3.56 8.99
N ASN A 82 -8.01 4.71 8.92
CA ASN A 82 -9.08 5.07 9.84
C ASN A 82 -10.27 4.09 9.73
N ARG A 83 -10.69 3.74 8.51
CA ARG A 83 -11.80 2.80 8.27
C ARG A 83 -11.47 1.39 8.73
N VAL A 84 -10.25 0.93 8.45
CA VAL A 84 -9.79 -0.40 8.88
C VAL A 84 -9.71 -0.46 10.40
N LYS A 85 -9.15 0.56 11.05
CA LYS A 85 -9.08 0.66 12.50
C LYS A 85 -10.47 0.66 13.14
N ALA A 86 -11.43 1.39 12.57
CA ALA A 86 -12.81 1.44 13.06
C ALA A 86 -13.57 0.13 12.84
N ASN A 87 -13.31 -0.57 11.72
CA ASN A 87 -13.96 -1.84 11.42
C ASN A 87 -13.44 -2.99 12.30
N GLY A 88 -12.15 -3.02 12.62
CA GLY A 88 -11.56 -3.98 13.57
C GLY A 88 -11.24 -5.38 13.02
N THR A 89 -11.64 -5.73 11.78
CA THR A 89 -11.34 -7.06 11.21
C THR A 89 -9.85 -7.27 10.98
N PHE A 90 -9.13 -6.25 10.49
CA PHE A 90 -7.67 -6.27 10.43
C PHE A 90 -7.11 -5.51 11.62
N ALA A 91 -6.19 -6.14 12.33
CA ALA A 91 -5.46 -5.47 13.39
C ALA A 91 -4.60 -4.32 12.81
N THR A 92 -4.49 -3.24 13.57
CA THR A 92 -3.59 -2.12 13.25
C THR A 92 -2.54 -1.97 14.35
N GLY A 93 -1.40 -1.36 14.04
CA GLY A 93 -0.35 -1.14 15.04
C GLY A 93 0.72 -0.16 14.59
N SER A 94 1.80 -0.08 15.37
CA SER A 94 2.89 0.90 15.22
C SER A 94 4.22 0.31 14.78
N THR A 95 4.31 -1.02 14.63
CA THR A 95 5.54 -1.71 14.23
C THR A 95 5.38 -2.40 12.88
N PRO A 96 6.41 -2.40 12.01
CA PRO A 96 6.35 -3.04 10.71
C PRO A 96 6.35 -4.56 10.85
N LYS A 97 5.52 -5.22 10.02
CA LYS A 97 5.46 -6.68 9.87
C LYS A 97 5.42 -7.02 8.40
N ASN A 98 6.04 -8.13 8.02
CA ASN A 98 5.99 -8.62 6.64
C ASN A 98 4.53 -8.81 6.20
N GLY A 99 4.19 -8.35 4.99
CA GLY A 99 2.84 -8.36 4.43
C GLY A 99 1.93 -7.23 4.93
N ALA A 100 2.34 -6.45 5.93
CA ALA A 100 1.57 -5.32 6.40
C ALA A 100 1.54 -4.18 5.37
N ILE A 101 0.45 -3.42 5.35
CA ILE A 101 0.44 -2.11 4.70
C ILE A 101 1.04 -1.11 5.69
N VAL A 102 2.15 -0.47 5.33
CA VAL A 102 2.57 0.75 6.01
C VAL A 102 1.79 1.94 5.47
N VAL A 103 1.25 2.74 6.37
CA VAL A 103 0.47 3.94 6.06
C VAL A 103 1.28 5.18 6.41
N PHE A 104 1.45 6.07 5.43
CA PHE A 104 2.11 7.35 5.62
C PHE A 104 1.13 8.51 5.46
N ARG A 105 1.43 9.63 6.13
CA ARG A 105 0.78 10.93 5.97
C ARG A 105 1.81 12.01 5.62
N MET A 106 1.49 12.88 4.67
CA MET A 106 2.33 14.03 4.32
C MET A 106 2.12 15.16 5.32
N GLY A 107 3.12 15.41 6.18
CA GLY A 107 3.02 16.42 7.24
C GLY A 107 1.72 16.30 8.03
N ASN A 108 1.02 17.43 8.17
CA ASN A 108 -0.31 17.51 8.80
C ASN A 108 -1.48 17.50 7.80
N THR A 109 -1.24 17.14 6.53
CA THR A 109 -2.29 17.14 5.50
C THR A 109 -3.12 15.85 5.52
N SER A 110 -4.23 15.83 4.76
CA SER A 110 -5.01 14.62 4.51
C SER A 110 -4.35 13.67 3.50
N ARG A 111 -3.26 14.09 2.86
CA ARG A 111 -2.58 13.33 1.81
C ARG A 111 -1.72 12.24 2.46
N GLY A 112 -1.70 11.06 1.86
CA GLY A 112 -0.93 9.95 2.38
C GLY A 112 -0.40 9.04 1.28
N HIS A 113 0.31 8.01 1.70
CA HIS A 113 0.93 7.02 0.82
C HIS A 113 0.89 5.64 1.48
N HIS A 114 0.89 4.59 0.66
CA HIS A 114 0.91 3.20 1.13
C HIS A 114 2.11 2.44 0.56
N GLY A 115 2.56 1.45 1.32
CA GLY A 115 3.48 0.41 0.83
C GLY A 115 3.22 -0.93 1.48
N ILE A 116 3.54 -2.01 0.77
CA ILE A 116 3.56 -3.37 1.35
C ILE A 116 4.93 -3.61 1.95
N VAL A 117 5.01 -3.83 3.26
CA VAL A 117 6.25 -4.20 3.94
C VAL A 117 6.66 -5.60 3.49
N VAL A 118 7.84 -5.73 2.90
CA VAL A 118 8.38 -7.03 2.44
C VAL A 118 9.54 -7.53 3.29
N ASN A 119 10.21 -6.64 4.02
CA ASN A 119 11.25 -6.97 4.99
C ASN A 119 11.37 -5.84 6.03
N SER A 120 11.69 -6.16 7.27
CA SER A 120 11.91 -5.20 8.36
C SER A 120 13.19 -5.54 9.11
N ALA A 121 14.08 -4.57 9.25
CA ALA A 121 15.35 -4.68 9.95
C ALA A 121 15.41 -3.63 11.09
N TYR A 122 15.00 -4.05 12.29
CA TYR A 122 14.96 -3.19 13.47
C TYR A 122 16.33 -2.71 13.91
N ALA A 123 17.36 -3.55 13.80
CA ALA A 123 18.75 -3.21 14.15
C ALA A 123 19.28 -2.01 13.36
N THR A 124 18.83 -1.84 12.11
CA THR A 124 19.22 -0.73 11.24
C THR A 124 18.13 0.34 11.11
N ASN A 125 17.03 0.23 11.86
CA ASN A 125 15.87 1.12 11.76
C ASN A 125 15.31 1.26 10.33
N THR A 126 15.29 0.17 9.56
CA THR A 126 14.86 0.18 8.15
C THR A 126 13.80 -0.87 7.84
N MET A 127 12.93 -0.57 6.88
CA MET A 127 12.02 -1.53 6.26
C MET A 127 12.09 -1.40 4.75
N GLN A 128 12.02 -2.53 4.05
CA GLN A 128 11.82 -2.56 2.62
C GLN A 128 10.33 -2.68 2.32
N THR A 129 9.86 -1.88 1.38
CA THR A 129 8.48 -1.86 0.93
C THR A 129 8.39 -2.04 -0.58
N VAL A 130 7.29 -2.62 -1.06
CA VAL A 130 6.88 -2.52 -2.47
C VAL A 130 5.74 -1.52 -2.55
N GLU A 131 5.91 -0.51 -3.40
CA GLU A 131 5.02 0.64 -3.47
C GLU A 131 4.64 0.93 -4.91
N GLY A 132 3.37 1.24 -5.13
CA GLY A 132 2.87 1.82 -6.37
C GLY A 132 2.93 3.34 -6.33
N ASN A 133 2.79 3.98 -7.49
CA ASN A 133 2.82 5.42 -7.69
C ASN A 133 4.08 6.07 -7.09
N THR A 134 5.23 5.38 -7.25
CA THR A 134 6.54 5.80 -6.74
C THR A 134 7.59 5.78 -7.85
N ASN A 135 8.74 6.39 -7.60
CA ASN A 135 9.87 6.37 -8.52
C ASN A 135 11.19 6.23 -7.73
N SER A 136 12.26 5.86 -8.45
CA SER A 136 13.61 5.72 -7.89
C SER A 136 14.11 7.02 -7.27
N ALA A 137 13.77 8.18 -7.86
CA ALA A 137 14.13 9.51 -7.38
C ALA A 137 13.43 9.95 -6.07
N GLY A 138 12.47 9.17 -5.55
CA GLY A 138 11.76 9.50 -4.31
C GLY A 138 10.74 10.63 -4.45
N SER A 139 10.39 11.00 -5.68
CA SER A 139 9.34 11.98 -5.96
C SER A 139 7.94 11.40 -5.69
N ARG A 140 7.04 12.34 -5.38
CA ARG A 140 5.65 12.16 -4.95
C ARG A 140 4.73 11.57 -6.02
N GLU A 141 4.98 11.89 -7.28
CA GLU A 141 4.22 11.43 -8.45
C GLU A 141 5.11 10.47 -9.21
N GLY A 142 5.30 9.30 -8.62
CA GLY A 142 6.07 8.26 -9.28
C GLY A 142 5.22 7.44 -10.23
N ASP A 143 5.84 6.95 -11.28
CA ASP A 143 5.17 6.30 -12.39
C ASP A 143 5.30 4.77 -12.34
N THR A 144 5.82 4.19 -11.26
CA THR A 144 6.11 2.76 -11.24
C THR A 144 5.77 2.06 -9.93
N VAL A 145 5.67 0.72 -10.01
CA VAL A 145 5.76 -0.16 -8.85
C VAL A 145 7.23 -0.46 -8.60
N ALA A 146 7.76 -0.04 -7.46
CA ALA A 146 9.17 -0.24 -7.11
C ALA A 146 9.38 -0.62 -5.64
N ILE A 147 10.56 -1.18 -5.37
CA ILE A 147 11.03 -1.41 -4.01
C ILE A 147 11.56 -0.09 -3.44
N LYS A 148 11.18 0.26 -2.22
CA LYS A 148 11.71 1.41 -1.48
C LYS A 148 12.30 0.96 -0.15
N LEU A 149 13.42 1.56 0.22
CA LEU A 149 13.94 1.50 1.58
C LEU A 149 13.34 2.67 2.37
N ARG A 150 12.72 2.38 3.50
CA ARG A 150 12.06 3.34 4.39
C ARG A 150 12.66 3.24 5.79
N THR A 151 12.68 4.34 6.52
CA THR A 151 13.03 4.36 7.95
C THR A 151 11.81 3.95 8.77
N ILE A 152 11.98 3.10 9.78
CA ILE A 152 10.87 2.65 10.63
C ILE A 152 10.43 3.77 11.57
N THR A 153 11.38 4.32 12.33
CA THR A 153 11.14 5.38 13.32
C THR A 153 12.00 6.59 13.00
N ARG A 154 11.37 7.76 12.92
CA ARG A 154 12.06 9.04 12.72
C ARG A 154 11.23 10.18 13.28
N ASP A 155 11.88 11.31 13.51
CA ASP A 155 11.19 12.55 13.86
C ASP A 155 10.23 12.98 12.77
N PHE A 156 9.18 13.67 13.20
CA PHE A 156 8.16 14.22 12.31
C PHE A 156 8.77 15.20 11.30
N LYS A 157 8.33 15.08 10.05
CA LYS A 157 8.70 15.99 8.96
C LYS A 157 7.47 16.70 8.43
N ALA A 158 7.42 18.02 8.56
CA ALA A 158 6.28 18.84 8.13
C ALA A 158 6.04 18.78 6.61
N ASP A 159 7.10 18.59 5.84
CA ASP A 159 7.12 18.51 4.38
C ASP A 159 7.40 17.08 3.87
N GLY A 160 7.29 16.07 4.74
CA GLY A 160 7.64 14.69 4.43
C GLY A 160 6.54 13.68 4.79
N LEU A 161 6.73 12.45 4.31
CA LEU A 161 5.89 11.31 4.69
C LEU A 161 6.21 10.85 6.12
N ASN A 162 5.21 10.79 6.99
CA ASN A 162 5.34 10.32 8.37
C ASN A 162 4.54 9.04 8.54
N VAL A 163 5.10 8.03 9.21
CA VAL A 163 4.38 6.78 9.48
C VAL A 163 3.21 7.08 10.41
N VAL A 164 2.00 6.73 9.98
CA VAL A 164 0.78 6.81 10.78
C VAL A 164 0.54 5.49 11.53
N GLY A 165 0.88 4.38 10.89
CA GLY A 165 0.72 3.05 11.44
C GLY A 165 0.78 1.99 10.36
N TYR A 166 0.41 0.77 10.77
CA TYR A 166 0.44 -0.42 9.94
C TYR A 166 -0.89 -1.14 10.00
N ILE A 167 -1.33 -1.68 8.86
CA ILE A 167 -2.46 -2.61 8.77
C ILE A 167 -1.88 -4.01 8.61
N TYR A 168 -2.17 -4.91 9.55
CA TYR A 168 -1.57 -6.24 9.58
C TYR A 168 -2.39 -7.25 8.77
N PRO A 169 -1.71 -8.18 8.05
CA PRO A 169 -2.40 -9.34 7.51
C PRO A 169 -2.97 -10.19 8.65
N PHE A 170 -4.09 -10.84 8.38
CA PHE A 170 -4.73 -11.80 9.27
C PHE A 170 -4.68 -13.18 8.63
N GLU A 171 -4.24 -14.19 9.37
CA GLU A 171 -4.19 -15.56 8.86
C GLU A 171 -5.58 -16.20 8.99
N VAL A 172 -6.13 -16.65 7.86
CA VAL A 172 -7.43 -17.34 7.77
C VAL A 172 -7.26 -18.77 7.31
#